data_AF-A0A5C3KPR7-F1
#
_entry.id   AF-A0A5C3KPR7-F1
#
_cell.length_a   1.000
_cell.length_b   1.000
_cell.length_c   1.000
_cell.angle_alpha   90.00
_cell.angle_beta   90.00
_cell.angle_gamma   90.00
#
_symmetry.space_group_name_H-M   'P 1'
#
loop_
_entity.id
_entity.type
_entity.pdbx_description
1 polymer ?
#
loop_
_entity_poly.entity_id
_entity_poly.type
_entity_poly.pdbx_seq_one_letter_code
_entity_poly.pdbx_strand_id
1 'polypeptide(L)'
;MEVPTELWLQICALACTDDGTTGRSLSMTSRFFHNVSKPFKYQSIAISRSRRLATLNIILSRLPKEHRVVKYLFVHCPHAFLDVSDDEGDEDYSDDSSEGSLGSEDTDESSEDKVTAEEWEGLLMEEQESINIDDGDVIMGEQTPSKLRQELEEVDNQVTDVLFSLLTTVAPTLQILSLYWVSVEGRLIEELIPPLPALRQLSLVRRLYGDDEIEPETDDRALSQFPSLVSLHLGGYIELRPTLLGESISDMAPSLRVLRVPMVHLVAEHFPPPRLPHSIEHVILETCGAEQNVLPGAIEDKPHLPLDQLANQLFGPQCQDKRLELANSVAEDMTDPEVWKRYWVAAISRS
;
A
#
# COMPACT_ATOMS: atom_id res chain seq x y z
N MET A 1 30.52 -19.11 23.70
CA MET A 1 29.52 -20.10 23.27
C MET A 1 28.93 -19.55 22.00
N GLU A 2 29.22 -20.15 20.85
CA GLU A 2 28.72 -19.68 19.56
C GLU A 2 27.27 -20.15 19.40
N VAL A 3 26.39 -19.24 18.97
CA VAL A 3 24.99 -19.53 18.69
C VAL A 3 24.89 -20.09 17.26
N PRO A 4 24.24 -21.25 17.03
CA PRO A 4 24.07 -21.84 15.70
C PRO A 4 23.38 -20.90 14.70
N THR A 5 23.78 -20.97 13.43
CA THR A 5 23.26 -20.13 12.33
C THR A 5 21.75 -20.28 12.14
N GLU A 6 21.19 -21.46 12.37
CA GLU A 6 19.76 -21.75 12.25
C GLU A 6 18.93 -20.91 13.21
N LEU A 7 19.45 -20.67 14.42
CA LEU A 7 18.78 -19.81 15.40
C LEU A 7 18.83 -18.35 14.96
N TRP A 8 19.95 -17.90 14.37
CA TRP A 8 20.04 -16.55 13.82
C TRP A 8 19.09 -16.35 12.64
N LEU A 9 18.92 -17.34 11.76
CA LEU A 9 17.93 -17.29 10.67
C LEU A 9 16.50 -17.14 11.22
N GLN A 10 16.16 -17.88 12.28
CA GLN A 10 14.84 -17.74 12.93
C GLN A 10 14.66 -16.37 13.58
N ILE A 11 15.69 -15.87 14.26
CA ILE A 11 15.68 -14.54 14.87
C ILE A 11 15.48 -13.48 13.76
N CYS A 12 16.24 -13.52 12.67
CA CYS A 12 16.08 -12.60 11.55
C CYS A 12 14.70 -12.72 10.90
N ALA A 13 14.16 -13.93 10.72
CA ALA A 13 12.84 -14.14 10.15
C ALA A 13 11.73 -13.46 10.96
N LEU A 14 11.84 -13.49 12.29
CA LEU A 14 10.90 -12.85 13.21
C LEU A 14 11.16 -11.36 13.37
N ALA A 15 12.42 -10.95 13.47
CA ALA A 15 12.80 -9.56 13.70
C ALA A 15 12.53 -8.67 12.47
N CYS A 16 12.67 -9.21 11.26
CA CYS A 16 12.37 -8.51 10.00
C CYS A 16 10.86 -8.58 9.64
N THR A 17 9.99 -8.39 10.63
CA THR A 17 8.52 -8.26 10.47
C THR A 17 8.01 -6.85 10.81
N ASP A 18 8.92 -5.88 10.79
CA ASP A 18 8.69 -4.46 11.04
C ASP A 18 8.46 -3.67 9.74
N ASP A 19 8.86 -2.41 9.68
CA ASP A 19 8.79 -1.56 8.49
C ASP A 19 9.99 -1.72 7.52
N GLY A 20 10.84 -2.72 7.76
CA GLY A 20 12.05 -3.00 6.99
C GLY A 20 13.32 -2.40 7.59
N THR A 21 13.20 -1.60 8.66
CA THR A 21 14.34 -0.98 9.34
C THR A 21 15.29 -2.02 9.94
N THR A 22 14.76 -3.04 10.63
CA THR A 22 15.59 -4.10 11.24
C THR A 22 16.39 -4.87 10.20
N GLY A 23 15.79 -5.22 9.05
CA GLY A 23 16.48 -5.91 7.97
C GLY A 23 17.67 -5.12 7.44
N ARG A 24 17.47 -3.81 7.23
CA ARG A 24 18.53 -2.88 6.83
C ARG A 24 19.63 -2.78 7.89
N SER A 25 19.27 -2.54 9.16
CA SER A 25 20.23 -2.41 10.26
C SER A 25 21.09 -3.65 10.41
N LEU A 26 20.49 -4.86 10.38
CA LEU A 26 21.24 -6.11 10.47
C LEU A 26 22.28 -6.25 9.34
N SER A 27 21.93 -5.84 8.12
CA SER A 27 22.84 -5.90 6.97
C SER A 27 24.05 -4.98 7.09
N MET A 28 24.02 -3.96 7.97
CA MET A 28 25.12 -3.02 8.19
C MET A 28 26.00 -3.38 9.40
N THR A 29 25.54 -4.24 10.31
CA THR A 29 26.26 -4.50 11.58
C THR A 29 27.55 -5.31 11.41
N SER A 30 27.54 -6.37 10.61
CA SER A 30 28.72 -7.21 10.36
C SER A 30 28.53 -8.06 9.10
N ARG A 31 29.62 -8.60 8.54
CA ARG A 31 29.57 -9.54 7.41
C ARG A 31 28.76 -10.81 7.72
N PHE A 32 28.81 -11.29 8.97
CA PHE A 32 28.04 -12.45 9.40
C PHE A 32 26.53 -12.15 9.35
N PHE A 33 26.10 -11.08 10.01
CA PHE A 33 24.68 -10.68 10.03
C PHE A 33 24.17 -10.28 8.65
N HIS A 34 25.01 -9.65 7.83
CA HIS A 34 24.70 -9.38 6.44
C HIS A 34 24.30 -10.65 5.68
N ASN A 35 25.10 -11.72 5.80
CA ASN A 35 24.83 -12.98 5.10
C ASN A 35 23.61 -13.69 5.67
N VAL A 36 23.42 -13.68 6.99
CA VAL A 36 22.31 -14.37 7.66
C VAL A 36 20.98 -13.64 7.47
N SER A 37 20.97 -12.30 7.45
CA SER A 37 19.76 -11.50 7.27
C SER A 37 19.36 -11.33 5.81
N LYS A 38 20.27 -11.60 4.85
CA LYS A 38 20.03 -11.45 3.41
C LYS A 38 18.69 -12.00 2.90
N PRO A 39 18.22 -13.20 3.30
CA PRO A 39 16.94 -13.74 2.84
C PRO A 39 15.71 -12.99 3.37
N PHE A 40 15.87 -12.24 4.46
CA PHE A 40 14.81 -11.53 5.18
C PHE A 40 14.86 -10.01 4.98
N LYS A 41 15.89 -9.50 4.29
CA LYS A 41 16.14 -8.05 4.11
C LYS A 41 14.93 -7.32 3.50
N TYR A 42 14.25 -7.96 2.56
CA TYR A 42 13.11 -7.38 1.82
C TYR A 42 11.76 -8.00 2.23
N GLN A 43 11.73 -8.81 3.31
CA GLN A 43 10.51 -9.51 3.71
C GLN A 43 9.36 -8.54 4.04
N SER A 44 9.69 -7.44 4.69
CA SER A 44 8.76 -6.39 5.08
C SER A 44 9.27 -5.05 4.59
N ILE A 45 8.42 -4.29 3.89
CA ILE A 45 8.79 -3.00 3.31
C ILE A 45 7.67 -2.00 3.51
N ALA A 46 8.00 -0.84 4.09
CA ALA A 46 7.13 0.32 4.13
C ALA A 46 7.67 1.45 3.24
N ILE A 47 6.82 1.96 2.34
CA ILE A 47 7.12 3.07 1.43
C ILE A 47 6.08 4.16 1.63
N SER A 48 6.52 5.41 1.77
CA SER A 48 5.65 6.57 1.93
C SER A 48 5.74 7.59 0.78
N ARG A 49 6.47 7.26 -0.29
CA ARG A 49 6.83 8.17 -1.40
C ARG A 49 6.82 7.46 -2.75
N SER A 50 6.36 8.14 -3.80
CA SER A 50 6.28 7.62 -5.16
C SER A 50 7.67 7.37 -5.75
N ARG A 51 8.65 8.26 -5.52
CA ARG A 51 10.03 8.07 -6.01
C ARG A 51 10.66 6.78 -5.45
N ARG A 52 10.45 6.51 -4.16
CA ARG A 52 10.93 5.28 -3.49
C ARG A 52 10.30 4.01 -4.06
N LEU A 53 9.08 4.09 -4.57
CA LEU A 53 8.38 2.99 -5.22
C LEU A 53 9.12 2.56 -6.49
N ALA A 54 9.50 3.53 -7.34
CA ALA A 54 10.24 3.29 -8.57
C ALA A 54 11.63 2.69 -8.30
N THR A 55 12.37 3.27 -7.36
CA THR A 55 13.64 2.73 -6.89
C THR A 55 13.50 1.29 -6.41
N LEU A 56 12.51 0.99 -5.57
CA LEU A 56 12.30 -0.38 -5.08
C LEU A 56 12.00 -1.33 -6.23
N ASN A 57 11.16 -0.93 -7.18
CA ASN A 57 10.82 -1.75 -8.33
C ASN A 57 12.10 -2.14 -9.12
N ILE A 58 12.98 -1.18 -9.35
CA ILE A 58 14.26 -1.40 -10.03
C ILE A 58 15.13 -2.37 -9.22
N ILE A 59 15.30 -2.13 -7.91
CA ILE A 59 16.09 -3.01 -7.02
C ILE A 59 15.57 -4.45 -7.10
N LEU A 60 14.26 -4.66 -6.91
CA LEU A 60 13.67 -5.99 -6.93
C LEU A 60 13.75 -6.65 -8.32
N SER A 61 13.64 -5.87 -9.39
CA SER A 61 13.77 -6.38 -10.76
C SER A 61 15.17 -6.93 -11.07
N ARG A 62 16.22 -6.35 -10.46
CA ARG A 62 17.62 -6.75 -10.61
C ARG A 62 18.02 -7.93 -9.71
N LEU A 63 17.33 -8.15 -8.60
CA LEU A 63 17.65 -9.25 -7.67
C LEU A 63 17.36 -10.63 -8.28
N PRO A 64 18.09 -11.69 -7.90
CA PRO A 64 17.69 -13.06 -8.19
C PRO A 64 16.32 -13.40 -7.59
N LYS A 65 15.53 -14.26 -8.25
CA LYS A 65 14.14 -14.59 -7.84
C LYS A 65 14.04 -15.06 -6.39
N GLU A 66 15.02 -15.82 -5.92
CA GLU A 66 15.12 -16.33 -4.54
C GLU A 66 15.27 -15.24 -3.47
N HIS A 67 15.70 -14.03 -3.86
CA HIS A 67 15.84 -12.88 -2.96
C HIS A 67 14.70 -11.87 -3.11
N ARG A 68 13.76 -12.06 -4.04
CA ARG A 68 12.58 -11.20 -4.24
C ARG A 68 11.42 -11.60 -3.33
N VAL A 69 11.72 -11.92 -2.08
CA VAL A 69 10.70 -12.37 -1.12
C VAL A 69 10.20 -11.16 -0.35
N VAL A 70 9.09 -10.59 -0.82
CA VAL A 70 8.35 -9.54 -0.09
C VAL A 70 7.03 -10.17 0.36
N LYS A 71 6.84 -10.29 1.67
CA LYS A 71 5.61 -10.85 2.27
C LYS A 71 4.67 -9.76 2.73
N TYR A 72 5.22 -8.64 3.18
CA TYR A 72 4.46 -7.54 3.75
C TYR A 72 4.88 -6.26 3.03
N LEU A 73 3.91 -5.61 2.38
CA LEU A 73 4.13 -4.35 1.68
C LEU A 73 3.15 -3.30 2.18
N PHE A 74 3.69 -2.18 2.62
CA PHE A 74 2.96 -0.96 2.91
C PHE A 74 3.38 0.12 1.92
N VAL A 75 2.40 0.70 1.23
CA VAL A 75 2.59 1.82 0.32
C VAL A 75 1.62 2.92 0.73
N HIS A 76 2.16 4.09 1.01
CA HIS A 76 1.40 5.31 1.24
C HIS A 76 1.87 6.35 0.23
N CYS A 77 1.02 6.64 -0.76
CA CYS A 77 1.31 7.62 -1.79
C CYS A 77 0.20 8.68 -1.78
N PRO A 78 0.36 9.74 -0.96
CA PRO A 78 -0.70 10.71 -0.76
C PRO A 78 -0.82 11.66 -1.94
N HIS A 79 0.27 11.99 -2.63
CA HIS A 79 0.26 12.76 -3.87
C HIS A 79 1.59 12.52 -4.59
N ALA A 80 1.57 12.19 -5.88
CA ALA A 80 2.80 12.08 -6.67
C ALA A 80 3.60 13.41 -6.73
N PHE A 81 2.92 14.55 -6.54
CA PHE A 81 3.47 15.91 -6.65
C PHE A 81 3.98 16.50 -5.33
N LEU A 82 3.47 16.01 -4.20
CA LEU A 82 3.98 16.44 -2.89
C LEU A 82 5.18 15.61 -2.43
N ASP A 83 5.74 14.78 -3.32
CA ASP A 83 7.04 14.15 -3.14
C ASP A 83 8.17 15.17 -3.40
N VAL A 84 8.02 16.36 -2.82
CA VAL A 84 9.10 17.33 -2.74
C VAL A 84 10.13 16.69 -1.82
N SER A 85 11.37 16.60 -2.29
CA SER A 85 12.47 16.09 -1.49
C SER A 85 12.59 16.96 -0.23
N ASP A 86 12.45 16.38 0.96
CA ASP A 86 12.81 17.04 2.23
C ASP A 86 14.30 17.47 2.30
N ASP A 87 15.04 17.42 1.19
CA ASP A 87 16.49 17.58 1.09
C ASP A 87 16.97 19.03 1.09
N GLU A 88 16.11 20.01 1.41
CA GLU A 88 16.52 21.42 1.52
C GLU A 88 16.01 22.12 2.79
N GLY A 89 15.96 21.38 3.91
CA GLY A 89 15.61 21.93 5.23
C GLY A 89 16.76 21.85 6.25
N ASP A 90 17.69 22.80 6.17
CA ASP A 90 18.50 23.30 7.30
C ASP A 90 19.59 22.39 7.92
N GLU A 91 20.58 21.91 7.14
CA GLU A 91 21.91 21.55 7.69
C GLU A 91 22.95 22.70 7.62
N ASP A 92 22.54 23.93 7.26
CA ASP A 92 23.39 25.13 7.23
C ASP A 92 23.27 26.02 8.48
N TYR A 93 23.14 25.41 9.67
CA TYR A 93 23.61 26.01 10.93
C TYR A 93 24.87 25.29 11.41
N SER A 94 25.91 25.35 10.58
CA SER A 94 27.28 25.06 11.00
C SER A 94 27.78 26.21 11.90
N ASP A 95 27.71 25.99 13.22
CA ASP A 95 28.53 26.72 14.19
C ASP A 95 29.96 26.20 14.08
N ASP A 96 30.81 27.06 13.55
CA ASP A 96 32.23 26.89 13.30
C ASP A 96 32.99 26.69 14.62
N SER A 97 33.54 25.50 14.87
CA SER A 97 34.93 25.37 15.38
C SER A 97 35.43 23.93 15.56
N SER A 98 36.57 23.70 14.92
CA SER A 98 37.76 22.96 15.37
C SER A 98 38.20 21.74 14.55
N GLU A 99 39.33 21.98 13.87
CA GLU A 99 40.15 21.08 13.07
C GLU A 99 40.85 19.97 13.90
N GLY A 100 41.07 18.82 13.26
CA GLY A 100 42.02 17.79 13.69
C GLY A 100 41.70 16.42 13.05
N SER A 101 42.10 16.11 11.81
CA SER A 101 43.44 15.70 11.33
C SER A 101 43.88 14.25 11.66
N LEU A 102 43.99 13.45 10.57
CA LEU A 102 44.94 12.35 10.23
C LEU A 102 44.67 10.86 10.56
N GLY A 103 44.85 10.04 9.50
CA GLY A 103 45.55 8.72 9.50
C GLY A 103 44.73 7.51 9.00
N SER A 104 44.82 7.11 7.71
CA SER A 104 45.47 5.88 7.15
C SER A 104 44.73 4.55 7.47
N GLU A 105 44.71 3.45 6.70
CA GLU A 105 45.65 2.84 5.74
C GLU A 105 44.95 1.60 5.09
N ASP A 106 45.57 1.04 4.05
CA ASP A 106 45.10 0.04 3.07
C ASP A 106 44.54 -1.31 3.59
N THR A 107 43.62 -1.96 2.84
CA THR A 107 43.46 -3.43 2.89
C THR A 107 42.87 -4.07 1.61
N ASP A 108 43.73 -4.88 0.98
CA ASP A 108 43.60 -6.03 0.05
C ASP A 108 42.30 -6.36 -0.72
N GLU A 109 42.54 -6.56 -2.03
CA GLU A 109 41.68 -7.17 -3.04
C GLU A 109 41.45 -8.67 -2.82
N SER A 110 40.18 -9.08 -2.77
CA SER A 110 39.78 -10.45 -3.12
C SER A 110 38.50 -10.37 -3.95
N SER A 111 38.67 -10.66 -5.24
CA SER A 111 37.64 -10.68 -6.27
C SER A 111 36.61 -11.78 -6.03
N GLU A 112 35.45 -11.39 -5.50
CA GLU A 112 34.16 -12.04 -5.75
C GLU A 112 33.16 -10.89 -5.88
N ASP A 113 32.39 -10.85 -6.97
CA ASP A 113 31.42 -9.79 -7.31
C ASP A 113 30.57 -9.37 -6.10
N LYS A 114 31.05 -8.37 -5.36
CA LYS A 114 30.39 -7.77 -4.22
C LYS A 114 29.98 -6.39 -4.66
N VAL A 115 28.69 -6.26 -5.00
CA VAL A 115 28.08 -4.95 -5.11
C VAL A 115 28.17 -4.29 -3.74
N THR A 116 29.06 -3.31 -3.57
CA THR A 116 29.29 -2.64 -2.28
C THR A 116 28.09 -1.75 -1.93
N ALA A 117 27.91 -1.40 -0.64
CA ALA A 117 26.87 -0.45 -0.25
C ALA A 117 27.03 0.91 -0.98
N GLU A 118 28.27 1.27 -1.32
CA GLU A 118 28.64 2.44 -2.11
C GLU A 118 28.23 2.31 -3.59
N GLU A 119 28.21 1.12 -4.19
CA GLU A 119 27.61 0.90 -5.53
C GLU A 119 26.08 0.96 -5.49
N TRP A 120 25.43 0.61 -4.37
CA TRP A 120 23.98 0.82 -4.22
C TRP A 120 23.63 2.29 -4.02
N GLU A 121 24.43 3.06 -3.29
CA GLU A 121 24.33 4.52 -3.21
C GLU A 121 24.69 5.19 -4.54
N GLY A 122 25.69 4.68 -5.26
CA GLY A 122 26.05 5.11 -6.61
C GLY A 122 24.93 4.84 -7.63
N LEU A 123 24.30 3.67 -7.58
CA LEU A 123 23.12 3.36 -8.40
C LEU A 123 21.90 4.18 -7.97
N LEU A 124 21.74 4.51 -6.68
CA LEU A 124 20.68 5.42 -6.21
C LEU A 124 20.90 6.85 -6.72
N MET A 125 22.14 7.35 -6.72
CA MET A 125 22.50 8.69 -7.22
C MET A 125 22.46 8.79 -8.75
N GLU A 126 23.05 7.83 -9.49
CA GLU A 126 23.01 7.81 -10.97
C GLU A 126 21.58 7.63 -11.52
N GLU A 127 20.68 7.00 -10.75
CA GLU A 127 19.31 6.71 -11.20
C GLU A 127 18.30 7.77 -10.74
N GLN A 128 18.63 8.58 -9.72
CA GLN A 128 17.97 9.86 -9.39
C GLN A 128 18.02 10.83 -10.58
N GLU A 129 19.07 10.75 -11.41
CA GLU A 129 19.17 11.48 -12.69
C GLU A 129 18.37 10.84 -13.84
N SER A 130 17.95 9.57 -13.72
CA SER A 130 17.25 8.84 -14.80
C SER A 130 15.74 8.82 -14.64
N ILE A 131 15.24 8.89 -13.40
CA ILE A 131 13.88 9.32 -13.09
C ILE A 131 13.93 10.85 -12.99
N ASN A 132 14.29 11.50 -14.10
CA ASN A 132 13.89 12.88 -14.31
C ASN A 132 12.36 12.85 -14.47
N ILE A 133 11.62 12.74 -13.36
CA ILE A 133 10.46 13.61 -13.21
C ILE A 133 11.11 14.98 -13.31
N ASP A 134 10.97 15.61 -14.47
CA ASP A 134 11.60 16.88 -14.79
C ASP A 134 11.29 17.83 -13.61
N ASP A 135 12.24 17.97 -12.69
CA ASP A 135 12.26 19.02 -11.66
C ASP A 135 12.55 20.38 -12.35
N GLY A 136 12.14 20.50 -13.62
CA GLY A 136 12.12 21.73 -14.35
C GLY A 136 11.30 22.69 -13.53
N ASP A 137 11.96 23.74 -13.04
CA ASP A 137 11.36 24.91 -12.44
C ASP A 137 10.02 25.14 -13.12
N VAL A 138 8.92 24.84 -12.41
CA VAL A 138 7.58 25.08 -12.90
C VAL A 138 7.48 26.60 -12.99
N ILE A 139 7.88 27.13 -14.14
CA ILE A 139 7.75 28.54 -14.47
C ILE A 139 6.25 28.77 -14.34
N MET A 140 5.86 29.52 -13.31
CA MET A 140 4.51 30.00 -13.04
C MET A 140 4.06 31.00 -14.14
N GLY A 141 4.27 30.66 -15.40
CA GLY A 141 3.51 31.21 -16.51
C GLY A 141 2.07 30.75 -16.36
N GLU A 142 1.13 31.55 -16.85
CA GLU A 142 -0.31 31.28 -16.82
C GLU A 142 -0.64 29.95 -17.53
N GLN A 143 -0.47 28.83 -16.84
CA GLN A 143 -0.93 27.55 -17.31
C GLN A 143 -2.45 27.52 -17.18
N THR A 144 -3.12 27.19 -18.27
CA THR A 144 -4.57 26.92 -18.25
C THR A 144 -4.82 25.70 -17.36
N PRO A 145 -5.86 25.70 -16.50
CA PRO A 145 -6.17 24.58 -15.60
C PRO A 145 -6.23 23.19 -16.26
N SER A 146 -6.57 23.13 -17.55
CA SER A 146 -6.59 21.89 -18.33
C SER A 146 -5.21 21.28 -18.57
N LYS A 147 -4.16 22.10 -18.68
CA LYS A 147 -2.78 21.61 -18.89
C LYS A 147 -2.23 21.00 -17.61
N LEU A 148 -2.41 21.70 -16.49
CA LEU A 148 -2.03 21.19 -15.18
C LEU A 148 -2.71 19.85 -14.91
N ARG A 149 -4.03 19.75 -15.14
CA ARG A 149 -4.75 18.48 -14.98
C ARG A 149 -4.17 17.34 -15.83
N GLN A 150 -3.87 17.60 -17.11
CA GLN A 150 -3.27 16.60 -17.99
C GLN A 150 -1.89 16.15 -17.48
N GLU A 151 -1.04 17.08 -17.07
CA GLU A 151 0.26 16.76 -16.46
C GLU A 151 0.08 15.94 -15.17
N LEU A 152 -0.96 16.25 -14.37
CA LEU A 152 -1.28 15.50 -13.16
C LEU A 152 -1.66 14.04 -13.47
N GLU A 153 -2.51 13.84 -14.49
CA GLU A 153 -2.94 12.52 -14.97
C GLU A 153 -1.75 11.71 -15.51
N GLU A 154 -0.87 12.35 -16.30
CA GLU A 154 0.31 11.68 -16.87
C GLU A 154 1.26 11.14 -15.79
N VAL A 155 1.52 11.91 -14.72
CA VAL A 155 2.37 11.44 -13.62
C VAL A 155 1.66 10.39 -12.78
N ASP A 156 0.37 10.54 -12.45
CA ASP A 156 -0.39 9.52 -11.71
C ASP A 156 -0.38 8.16 -12.44
N ASN A 157 -0.50 8.19 -13.76
CA ASN A 157 -0.40 7.00 -14.62
C ASN A 157 0.99 6.35 -14.52
N GLN A 158 2.06 7.13 -14.57
CA GLN A 158 3.42 6.61 -14.42
C GLN A 158 3.63 5.95 -13.05
N VAL A 159 3.20 6.58 -11.95
CA VAL A 159 3.38 5.98 -10.62
C VAL A 159 2.50 4.73 -10.46
N THR A 160 1.30 4.74 -11.03
CA THR A 160 0.40 3.57 -11.07
C THR A 160 1.03 2.40 -11.82
N ASP A 161 1.62 2.64 -12.99
CA ASP A 161 2.32 1.61 -13.78
C ASP A 161 3.50 1.01 -13.00
N VAL A 162 4.26 1.85 -12.29
CA VAL A 162 5.36 1.41 -11.41
C VAL A 162 4.82 0.56 -10.27
N LEU A 163 3.72 0.97 -9.61
CA LEU A 163 3.08 0.19 -8.56
C LEU A 163 2.63 -1.17 -9.08
N PHE A 164 1.96 -1.21 -10.23
CA PHE A 164 1.48 -2.45 -10.84
C PHE A 164 2.64 -3.39 -11.18
N SER A 165 3.73 -2.85 -11.75
CA SER A 165 4.95 -3.59 -12.07
C SER A 165 5.63 -4.15 -10.81
N LEU A 166 5.72 -3.36 -9.74
CA LEU A 166 6.24 -3.78 -8.45
C LEU A 166 5.40 -4.92 -7.87
N LEU A 167 4.08 -4.73 -7.81
CA LEU A 167 3.14 -5.73 -7.28
C LEU A 167 3.21 -7.02 -8.09
N THR A 168 3.34 -6.94 -9.41
CA THR A 168 3.53 -8.10 -10.29
C THR A 168 4.82 -8.85 -9.94
N THR A 169 5.90 -8.11 -9.65
CA THR A 169 7.20 -8.68 -9.27
C THR A 169 7.13 -9.44 -7.94
N VAL A 170 6.36 -8.96 -6.97
CA VAL A 170 6.24 -9.57 -5.63
C VAL A 170 5.01 -10.47 -5.45
N ALA A 171 4.15 -10.57 -6.47
CA ALA A 171 2.89 -11.31 -6.43
C ALA A 171 2.97 -12.74 -5.86
N PRO A 172 3.99 -13.55 -6.18
CA PRO A 172 4.06 -14.93 -5.68
C PRO A 172 4.25 -15.04 -4.16
N THR A 173 4.78 -14.00 -3.50
CA THR A 173 5.17 -14.04 -2.09
C THR A 173 4.37 -13.09 -1.20
N LEU A 174 3.71 -12.10 -1.80
CA LEU A 174 3.01 -11.06 -1.06
C LEU A 174 1.79 -11.60 -0.32
N GLN A 175 1.75 -11.42 1.00
CA GLN A 175 0.70 -11.93 1.89
C GLN A 175 -0.17 -10.83 2.50
N ILE A 176 0.44 -9.69 2.84
CA ILE A 176 -0.27 -8.51 3.37
C ILE A 176 0.10 -7.30 2.53
N LEU A 177 -0.91 -6.69 1.93
CA LEU A 177 -0.78 -5.44 1.19
C LEU A 177 -1.62 -4.37 1.87
N SER A 178 -0.98 -3.25 2.16
CA SER A 178 -1.64 -2.04 2.65
C SER A 178 -1.30 -0.89 1.72
N LEU A 179 -2.30 -0.38 1.02
CA LEU A 179 -2.16 0.66 0.01
C LEU A 179 -3.04 1.85 0.39
N TYR A 180 -2.41 2.99 0.61
CA TYR A 180 -3.05 4.29 0.62
C TYR A 180 -2.64 5.03 -0.65
N TRP A 181 -3.62 5.44 -1.44
CA TRP A 181 -3.38 6.04 -2.74
C TRP A 181 -4.32 7.22 -2.99
N VAL A 182 -3.78 8.28 -3.56
CA VAL A 182 -4.59 9.37 -4.12
C VAL A 182 -4.34 9.41 -5.61
N SER A 183 -5.41 9.25 -6.39
CA SER A 183 -5.38 9.19 -7.83
C SER A 183 -6.13 10.37 -8.43
N VAL A 184 -5.76 10.76 -9.65
CA VAL A 184 -6.44 11.80 -10.43
C VAL A 184 -7.56 11.20 -11.26
N GLU A 185 -7.50 9.90 -11.58
CA GLU A 185 -8.53 9.21 -12.35
C GLU A 185 -9.13 8.07 -11.53
N GLY A 186 -10.41 7.79 -11.72
CA GLY A 186 -11.00 6.52 -11.29
C GLY A 186 -10.35 5.36 -12.05
N ARG A 187 -10.02 4.29 -11.32
CA ARG A 187 -9.45 3.03 -11.85
C ARG A 187 -10.04 1.86 -11.08
N LEU A 188 -10.34 0.77 -11.77
CA LEU A 188 -10.84 -0.40 -11.06
C LEU A 188 -9.72 -1.02 -10.20
N ILE A 189 -10.09 -1.73 -9.13
CA ILE A 189 -9.11 -2.47 -8.31
C ILE A 189 -8.26 -3.39 -9.18
N GLU A 190 -8.87 -4.01 -10.19
CA GLU A 190 -8.18 -4.92 -11.10
C GLU A 190 -7.18 -4.25 -12.04
N GLU A 191 -7.33 -2.95 -12.30
CA GLU A 191 -6.38 -2.15 -13.07
C GLU A 191 -5.23 -1.66 -12.18
N LEU A 192 -5.51 -1.41 -10.90
CA LEU A 192 -4.52 -0.94 -9.93
C LEU A 192 -3.64 -2.07 -9.37
N ILE A 193 -4.22 -3.25 -9.14
CA ILE A 193 -3.58 -4.35 -8.43
C ILE A 193 -3.58 -5.59 -9.33
N PRO A 194 -2.41 -6.15 -9.70
CA PRO A 194 -2.35 -7.39 -10.50
C PRO A 194 -2.90 -8.60 -9.70
N PRO A 195 -3.03 -9.78 -10.32
CA PRO A 195 -3.35 -11.00 -9.56
C PRO A 195 -2.31 -11.29 -8.48
N LEU A 196 -2.75 -11.40 -7.22
CA LEU A 196 -1.90 -11.66 -6.06
C LEU A 196 -2.30 -13.00 -5.40
N PRO A 197 -1.80 -14.15 -5.89
CA PRO A 197 -2.27 -15.47 -5.50
C PRO A 197 -2.01 -15.83 -4.03
N ALA A 198 -0.98 -15.25 -3.42
CA ALA A 198 -0.60 -15.49 -2.02
C ALA A 198 -1.21 -14.48 -1.04
N LEU A 199 -1.91 -13.46 -1.54
CA LEU A 199 -2.43 -12.37 -0.72
C LEU A 199 -3.52 -12.87 0.22
N ARG A 200 -3.36 -12.62 1.51
CA ARG A 200 -4.29 -12.99 2.58
C ARG A 200 -5.02 -11.78 3.14
N GLN A 201 -4.37 -10.63 3.16
CA GLN A 201 -4.94 -9.39 3.67
C GLN A 201 -4.66 -8.24 2.71
N LEU A 202 -5.72 -7.52 2.34
CA LEU A 202 -5.66 -6.32 1.52
C LEU A 202 -6.35 -5.18 2.28
N SER A 203 -5.64 -4.08 2.48
CA SER A 203 -6.21 -2.82 2.92
C SER A 203 -5.95 -1.77 1.84
N LEU A 204 -7.00 -1.31 1.18
CA LEU A 204 -6.95 -0.28 0.16
C LEU A 204 -7.75 0.92 0.66
N VAL A 205 -7.09 2.05 0.86
CA VAL A 205 -7.80 3.33 0.89
C VAL A 205 -7.40 4.15 -0.30
N ARG A 206 -8.42 4.63 -1.00
CA ARG A 206 -8.25 5.49 -2.14
C ARG A 206 -8.93 6.83 -1.89
N ARG A 207 -8.32 7.91 -2.37
CA ARG A 207 -8.99 9.19 -2.56
C ARG A 207 -8.82 9.64 -4.01
N LEU A 208 -9.81 10.37 -4.53
CA LEU A 208 -9.77 10.94 -5.86
C LEU A 208 -9.55 12.45 -5.77
N TYR A 209 -8.87 13.01 -6.76
CA TYR A 209 -8.59 14.45 -6.85
C TYR A 209 -9.80 15.18 -7.46
N GLY A 210 -10.96 15.06 -6.83
CA GLY A 210 -12.18 15.71 -7.27
C GLY A 210 -13.42 15.19 -6.53
N ASP A 211 -14.35 16.09 -6.22
CA ASP A 211 -15.59 15.76 -5.48
C ASP A 211 -16.57 14.90 -6.31
N ASP A 212 -16.42 14.89 -7.64
CA ASP A 212 -17.36 14.26 -8.59
C ASP A 212 -16.76 13.05 -9.33
N GLU A 213 -15.54 12.65 -8.99
CA GLU A 213 -14.89 11.54 -9.69
C GLU A 213 -15.36 10.22 -9.11
N ILE A 214 -15.98 9.43 -9.97
CA ILE A 214 -16.47 8.10 -9.64
C ILE A 214 -15.70 7.09 -10.47
N GLU A 215 -15.50 5.90 -9.92
CA GLU A 215 -14.87 4.79 -10.64
C GLU A 215 -15.61 4.51 -11.96
N PRO A 216 -14.88 4.14 -13.03
CA PRO A 216 -15.50 3.88 -14.32
C PRO A 216 -16.50 2.72 -14.23
N GLU A 217 -17.65 2.86 -14.88
CA GLU A 217 -18.60 1.76 -15.01
C GLU A 217 -18.03 0.70 -15.97
N THR A 218 -18.08 -0.56 -15.56
CA THR A 218 -17.75 -1.69 -16.44
C THR A 218 -18.68 -2.88 -16.18
N ASP A 219 -18.94 -3.64 -17.24
CA ASP A 219 -19.63 -4.94 -17.18
C ASP A 219 -18.63 -6.12 -17.02
N ASP A 220 -17.33 -5.85 -17.09
CA ASP A 220 -16.30 -6.88 -17.04
C ASP A 220 -16.13 -7.43 -15.62
N ARG A 221 -15.99 -8.77 -15.55
CA ARG A 221 -15.78 -9.49 -14.29
C ARG A 221 -14.30 -9.66 -13.99
N ALA A 222 -13.86 -9.20 -12.83
CA ALA A 222 -12.53 -9.49 -12.27
C ALA A 222 -12.48 -10.90 -11.66
N LEU A 223 -12.26 -11.92 -12.50
CA LEU A 223 -12.24 -13.31 -12.04
C LEU A 223 -10.94 -13.65 -11.28
N SER A 224 -11.09 -14.07 -10.02
CA SER A 224 -10.08 -14.77 -9.18
C SER A 224 -8.75 -14.05 -9.02
N GLN A 225 -8.80 -12.73 -8.84
CA GLN A 225 -7.59 -11.91 -8.64
C GLN A 225 -6.87 -12.21 -7.32
N PHE A 226 -7.63 -12.55 -6.27
CA PHE A 226 -7.11 -12.77 -4.93
C PHE A 226 -7.65 -14.09 -4.32
N PRO A 227 -7.26 -15.26 -4.86
CA PRO A 227 -7.84 -16.54 -4.48
C PRO A 227 -7.62 -16.91 -3.00
N SER A 228 -6.55 -16.40 -2.39
CA SER A 228 -6.19 -16.66 -0.98
C SER A 228 -6.64 -15.57 -0.01
N LEU A 229 -7.36 -14.55 -0.48
CA LEU A 229 -7.69 -13.38 0.34
C LEU A 229 -8.68 -13.76 1.43
N VAL A 230 -8.34 -13.45 2.68
CA VAL A 230 -9.13 -13.75 3.87
C VAL A 230 -9.74 -12.47 4.45
N SER A 231 -9.03 -11.35 4.37
CA SER A 231 -9.47 -10.04 4.88
C SER A 231 -9.33 -8.96 3.82
N LEU A 232 -10.40 -8.21 3.58
CA LEU A 232 -10.45 -7.09 2.65
C LEU A 232 -10.96 -5.87 3.40
N HIS A 233 -10.19 -4.79 3.34
CA HIS A 233 -10.57 -3.47 3.80
C HIS A 233 -10.53 -2.51 2.62
N LEU A 234 -11.67 -1.92 2.28
CA LEU A 234 -11.78 -0.84 1.31
C LEU A 234 -12.20 0.41 2.06
N GLY A 235 -11.58 1.56 1.79
CA GLY A 235 -12.06 2.85 2.26
C GLY A 235 -11.86 3.93 1.19
N GLY A 236 -12.80 4.86 1.07
CA GLY A 236 -12.80 5.90 0.02
C GLY A 236 -12.91 5.40 -1.42
N TYR A 237 -12.84 4.10 -1.67
CA TYR A 237 -13.22 3.48 -2.94
C TYR A 237 -14.74 3.50 -3.05
N ILE A 238 -15.33 3.76 -4.23
CA ILE A 238 -16.78 3.67 -4.47
C ILE A 238 -17.02 2.84 -5.73
N GLU A 239 -17.35 1.57 -5.56
CA GLU A 239 -17.66 0.66 -6.67
C GLU A 239 -19.09 0.94 -7.19
N LEU A 240 -19.22 1.39 -8.44
CA LEU A 240 -20.51 1.63 -9.10
C LEU A 240 -20.93 0.54 -10.09
N ARG A 241 -20.21 -0.59 -10.16
CA ARG A 241 -20.59 -1.65 -11.10
C ARG A 241 -22.05 -2.08 -10.90
N PRO A 242 -22.80 -2.31 -11.99
CA PRO A 242 -24.21 -2.71 -11.92
C PRO A 242 -24.39 -4.12 -11.33
N THR A 243 -23.33 -4.93 -11.31
CA THR A 243 -23.30 -6.19 -10.59
C THR A 243 -23.34 -5.95 -9.08
N LEU A 244 -24.11 -6.76 -8.37
CA LEU A 244 -24.17 -6.67 -6.91
C LEU A 244 -22.75 -6.84 -6.35
N LEU A 245 -22.28 -5.90 -5.54
CA LEU A 245 -20.96 -5.90 -4.88
C LEU A 245 -20.53 -7.30 -4.39
N GLY A 246 -21.49 -8.06 -3.83
CA GLY A 246 -21.24 -9.41 -3.37
C GLY A 246 -20.84 -10.42 -4.45
N GLU A 247 -21.37 -10.32 -5.68
CA GLU A 247 -20.95 -11.16 -6.81
C GLU A 247 -19.51 -10.83 -7.23
N SER A 248 -19.19 -9.54 -7.40
CA SER A 248 -17.84 -9.09 -7.75
C SER A 248 -16.81 -9.53 -6.71
N ILE A 249 -17.14 -9.39 -5.42
CA ILE A 249 -16.28 -9.89 -4.33
C ILE A 249 -16.16 -11.42 -4.36
N SER A 250 -17.25 -12.15 -4.62
CA SER A 250 -17.21 -13.62 -4.72
C SER A 250 -16.30 -14.10 -5.83
N ASP A 251 -16.36 -13.44 -6.99
CA ASP A 251 -15.59 -13.78 -8.17
C ASP A 251 -14.11 -13.44 -7.97
N MET A 252 -13.82 -12.27 -7.38
CA MET A 252 -12.47 -11.76 -7.15
C MET A 252 -11.74 -12.46 -5.99
N ALA A 253 -12.43 -12.71 -4.89
CA ALA A 253 -11.88 -13.19 -3.62
C ALA A 253 -12.76 -14.29 -2.98
N PRO A 254 -12.79 -15.50 -3.55
CA PRO A 254 -13.70 -16.56 -3.11
C PRO A 254 -13.46 -17.02 -1.65
N SER A 255 -12.24 -16.85 -1.14
CA SER A 255 -11.84 -17.24 0.22
C SER A 255 -12.12 -16.17 1.29
N LEU A 256 -12.74 -15.04 0.92
CA LEU A 256 -12.87 -13.89 1.80
C LEU A 256 -13.76 -14.19 3.01
N ARG A 257 -13.27 -13.87 4.21
CA ARG A 257 -13.97 -14.08 5.49
C ARG A 257 -14.30 -12.80 6.22
N VAL A 258 -13.43 -11.78 6.10
CA VAL A 258 -13.59 -10.49 6.77
C VAL A 258 -13.69 -9.40 5.71
N LEU A 259 -14.78 -8.64 5.72
CA LEU A 259 -14.99 -7.51 4.82
C LEU A 259 -15.19 -6.24 5.64
N ARG A 260 -14.36 -5.23 5.43
CA ARG A 260 -14.48 -3.91 6.02
C ARG A 260 -14.69 -2.88 4.92
N VAL A 261 -15.81 -2.15 4.97
CA VAL A 261 -16.21 -1.21 3.93
C VAL A 261 -16.98 -0.01 4.51
N PRO A 262 -16.92 1.17 3.85
CA PRO A 262 -17.82 2.27 4.13
C PRO A 262 -19.29 1.86 4.05
N MET A 263 -20.09 2.36 4.99
CA MET A 263 -21.52 2.07 5.02
C MET A 263 -22.26 2.49 3.74
N VAL A 264 -21.77 3.53 3.04
CA VAL A 264 -22.37 4.04 1.79
C VAL A 264 -22.48 2.98 0.69
N HIS A 265 -21.56 2.01 0.63
CA HIS A 265 -21.58 0.94 -0.37
C HIS A 265 -22.78 0.00 -0.26
N LEU A 266 -23.36 -0.12 0.94
CA LEU A 266 -24.43 -1.08 1.22
C LEU A 266 -25.81 -0.43 1.27
N VAL A 267 -25.86 0.91 1.36
CA VAL A 267 -27.09 1.70 1.50
C VAL A 267 -27.44 2.45 0.20
N ALA A 268 -26.55 2.44 -0.80
CA ALA A 268 -26.85 2.93 -2.14
C ALA A 268 -28.10 2.24 -2.69
N GLU A 269 -28.96 2.97 -3.40
CA GLU A 269 -30.36 2.62 -3.74
C GLU A 269 -30.54 1.43 -4.70
N HIS A 270 -29.50 0.63 -4.87
CA HIS A 270 -29.49 -0.58 -5.67
C HIS A 270 -30.44 -1.62 -5.04
N PHE A 271 -31.66 -1.65 -5.55
CA PHE A 271 -32.60 -2.76 -5.37
C PHE A 271 -32.34 -3.79 -6.49
N PRO A 272 -32.08 -5.07 -6.16
CA PRO A 272 -32.10 -5.69 -4.83
C PRO A 272 -30.82 -5.43 -4.02
N PRO A 273 -30.90 -5.45 -2.67
CA PRO A 273 -29.72 -5.27 -1.82
C PRO A 273 -28.65 -6.34 -2.09
N PRO A 274 -27.36 -5.97 -2.01
CA PRO A 274 -26.27 -6.89 -2.31
C PRO A 274 -26.26 -8.04 -1.31
N ARG A 275 -26.33 -9.27 -1.82
CA ARG A 275 -26.10 -10.47 -1.00
C ARG A 275 -24.62 -10.76 -0.97
N LEU A 276 -24.05 -10.78 0.22
CA LEU A 276 -22.64 -11.09 0.39
C LEU A 276 -22.39 -12.59 0.17
N PRO A 277 -21.18 -12.97 -0.28
CA PRO A 277 -20.77 -14.37 -0.37
C PRO A 277 -20.93 -15.09 0.97
N HIS A 278 -21.31 -16.36 0.92
CA HIS A 278 -21.46 -17.22 2.10
C HIS A 278 -20.15 -17.43 2.87
N SER A 279 -19.00 -17.22 2.22
CA SER A 279 -17.67 -17.29 2.84
C SER A 279 -17.40 -16.16 3.82
N ILE A 280 -18.05 -15.00 3.67
CA ILE A 280 -17.84 -13.84 4.56
C ILE A 280 -18.48 -14.12 5.92
N GLU A 281 -17.67 -14.18 6.97
CA GLU A 281 -18.06 -14.46 8.36
C GLU A 281 -18.24 -13.18 9.18
N HIS A 282 -17.47 -12.13 8.86
CA HIS A 282 -17.43 -10.89 9.62
C HIS A 282 -17.47 -9.69 8.68
N VAL A 283 -18.43 -8.79 8.90
CA VAL A 283 -18.53 -7.51 8.18
C VAL A 283 -18.36 -6.38 9.18
N ILE A 284 -17.47 -5.43 8.85
CA ILE A 284 -17.22 -4.22 9.62
C ILE A 284 -17.64 -3.03 8.76
N LEU A 285 -18.66 -2.30 9.19
CA LEU A 285 -19.14 -1.11 8.49
C LEU A 285 -18.53 0.14 9.08
N GLU A 286 -17.90 0.93 8.24
CA GLU A 286 -17.35 2.22 8.64
C GLU A 286 -18.40 3.30 8.54
N THR A 287 -18.66 3.97 9.66
CA THR A 287 -19.52 5.16 9.70
C THR A 287 -18.67 6.40 9.47
N CYS A 288 -18.95 7.14 8.39
CA CYS A 288 -18.30 8.44 8.17
C CYS A 288 -18.69 9.39 9.31
N GLY A 289 -17.72 10.05 9.94
CA GLY A 289 -17.98 11.04 10.98
C GLY A 289 -18.88 12.14 10.45
N ALA A 290 -19.90 12.54 11.22
CA ALA A 290 -20.99 13.43 10.81
C ALA A 290 -20.57 14.88 10.44
N GLU A 291 -19.27 15.18 10.37
CA GLU A 291 -18.74 16.54 10.13
C GLU A 291 -18.10 16.74 8.75
N GLN A 292 -17.93 15.69 7.93
CA GLN A 292 -17.50 15.86 6.54
C GLN A 292 -18.71 16.05 5.62
N ASN A 293 -19.04 17.32 5.47
CA ASN A 293 -19.98 17.92 4.54
C ASN A 293 -19.98 17.28 3.14
N VAL A 294 -21.19 16.95 2.67
CA VAL A 294 -21.64 16.95 1.25
C VAL A 294 -21.46 15.63 0.46
N LEU A 295 -22.48 14.75 0.55
CA LEU A 295 -23.26 14.42 -0.65
C LEU A 295 -24.57 15.23 -0.54
N PRO A 296 -24.82 16.21 -1.41
CA PRO A 296 -25.97 17.10 -1.26
C PRO A 296 -27.24 16.36 -1.70
N GLY A 297 -28.02 15.85 -0.74
CA GLY A 297 -29.45 15.60 -0.95
C GLY A 297 -30.00 14.20 -0.68
N ALA A 298 -29.23 13.20 -0.22
CA ALA A 298 -29.71 11.81 -0.19
C ALA A 298 -29.90 11.14 1.20
N ILE A 299 -29.43 11.74 2.31
CA ILE A 299 -29.29 10.97 3.59
C ILE A 299 -29.97 11.62 4.81
N GLU A 300 -30.43 12.89 4.76
CA GLU A 300 -30.99 13.53 5.96
C GLU A 300 -32.32 12.93 6.47
N ASP A 301 -33.04 12.16 5.63
CA ASP A 301 -34.35 11.57 5.99
C ASP A 301 -34.38 10.02 6.00
N LYS A 302 -33.24 9.33 5.82
CA LYS A 302 -33.27 7.86 5.79
C LYS A 302 -33.37 7.31 7.23
N PRO A 303 -34.44 6.54 7.56
CA PRO A 303 -34.60 5.96 8.88
C PRO A 303 -33.41 5.05 9.18
N HIS A 304 -32.79 5.21 10.36
CA HIS A 304 -31.75 4.32 10.86
C HIS A 304 -32.25 2.87 10.74
N LEU A 305 -31.77 2.15 9.73
CA LEU A 305 -32.10 0.75 9.58
C LEU A 305 -31.47 0.03 10.78
N PRO A 306 -32.26 -0.69 11.61
CA PRO A 306 -31.70 -1.47 12.70
C PRO A 306 -30.63 -2.41 12.18
N LEU A 307 -29.52 -2.58 12.93
CA LEU A 307 -28.39 -3.41 12.53
C LEU A 307 -28.83 -4.85 12.17
N ASP A 308 -29.84 -5.37 12.86
CA ASP A 308 -30.44 -6.68 12.59
C ASP A 308 -31.12 -6.74 11.22
N GLN A 309 -31.79 -5.66 10.78
CA GLN A 309 -32.41 -5.62 9.45
C GLN A 309 -31.34 -5.58 8.37
N LEU A 310 -30.28 -4.80 8.58
CA LEU A 310 -29.15 -4.73 7.65
C LEU A 310 -28.42 -6.08 7.55
N ALA A 311 -28.17 -6.74 8.69
CA ALA A 311 -27.57 -8.07 8.71
C ALA A 311 -28.41 -9.11 7.95
N ASN A 312 -29.74 -9.08 8.14
CA ASN A 312 -30.66 -9.93 7.37
C ASN A 312 -30.66 -9.61 5.87
N GLN A 313 -30.46 -8.35 5.47
CA GLN A 313 -30.34 -7.97 4.06
C GLN A 313 -29.04 -8.49 3.45
N LEU A 314 -27.92 -8.34 4.14
CA LEU A 314 -26.59 -8.71 3.64
C LEU A 314 -26.35 -10.23 3.59
N PHE A 315 -26.72 -10.94 4.67
CA PHE A 315 -26.46 -12.38 4.82
C PHE A 315 -27.67 -13.27 4.47
N GLY A 316 -28.86 -12.68 4.32
CA GLY A 316 -30.09 -13.44 4.15
C GLY A 316 -30.38 -14.36 5.36
N PRO A 317 -30.97 -15.54 5.14
CA PRO A 317 -31.35 -16.45 6.23
C PRO A 317 -30.18 -17.06 7.00
N GLN A 318 -28.94 -16.89 6.54
CA GLN A 318 -27.72 -17.44 7.17
C GLN A 318 -27.10 -16.51 8.22
N CYS A 319 -27.82 -15.46 8.65
CA CYS A 319 -27.29 -14.42 9.53
C CYS A 319 -26.82 -14.91 10.93
N GLN A 320 -27.26 -16.08 11.41
CA GLN A 320 -27.05 -16.49 12.81
C GLN A 320 -25.57 -16.70 13.20
N ASP A 321 -24.73 -17.10 12.25
CA ASP A 321 -23.29 -17.35 12.49
C ASP A 321 -22.41 -16.18 12.03
N LYS A 322 -23.01 -15.08 11.55
CA LYS A 322 -22.30 -13.96 10.92
C LYS A 322 -22.23 -12.78 11.88
N ARG A 323 -21.05 -12.16 11.95
CA ARG A 323 -20.82 -10.97 12.79
C ARG A 323 -20.94 -9.72 11.94
N LEU A 324 -21.75 -8.77 12.41
CA LEU A 324 -21.82 -7.42 11.87
C LEU A 324 -21.39 -6.43 12.96
N GLU A 325 -20.37 -5.63 12.68
CA GLU A 325 -19.81 -4.63 13.59
C GLU A 325 -19.87 -3.25 12.93
N LEU A 326 -20.20 -2.23 13.73
CA LEU A 326 -20.02 -0.84 13.33
C LEU A 326 -18.69 -0.35 13.90
N ALA A 327 -17.85 0.20 13.03
CA ALA A 327 -16.62 0.86 13.42
C ALA A 327 -16.70 2.35 13.04
N ASN A 328 -16.15 3.21 13.88
CA ASN A 328 -15.92 4.59 13.48
C ASN A 328 -14.95 4.60 12.30
N SER A 329 -15.24 5.44 11.29
CA SER A 329 -14.32 5.61 10.17
C SER A 329 -12.95 5.98 10.70
N VAL A 330 -11.96 5.14 10.40
CA VAL A 330 -10.56 5.44 10.71
C VAL A 330 -10.01 6.37 9.62
N ALA A 331 -10.80 6.76 8.61
CA ALA A 331 -10.34 7.56 7.47
C ALA A 331 -9.73 8.92 7.88
N GLU A 332 -10.13 9.50 9.02
CA GLU A 332 -9.52 10.73 9.55
C GLU A 332 -8.13 10.44 10.14
N ASP A 333 -8.02 9.41 10.99
CA ASP A 333 -6.76 8.95 11.57
C ASP A 333 -5.82 8.32 10.51
N MET A 334 -6.38 7.81 9.41
CA MET A 334 -5.68 7.17 8.30
C MET A 334 -5.07 8.14 7.29
N THR A 335 -5.29 9.45 7.46
CA THR A 335 -4.48 10.46 6.76
C THR A 335 -3.06 10.54 7.29
N ASP A 336 -2.84 10.13 8.54
CA ASP A 336 -1.51 10.03 9.10
C ASP A 336 -0.86 8.70 8.68
N PRO A 337 0.17 8.72 7.81
CA PRO A 337 0.86 7.51 7.38
C PRO A 337 1.42 6.70 8.56
N GLU A 338 1.81 7.34 9.67
CA GLU A 338 2.40 6.65 10.81
C GLU A 338 1.36 5.88 11.62
N VAL A 339 0.16 6.45 11.80
CA VAL A 339 -0.95 5.75 12.44
C VAL A 339 -1.33 4.54 11.60
N TRP A 340 -1.45 4.72 10.29
CA TRP A 340 -1.73 3.60 9.39
C TRP A 340 -0.63 2.54 9.46
N LYS A 341 0.63 2.93 9.29
CA LYS A 341 1.78 2.01 9.32
C LYS A 341 1.77 1.17 10.59
N ARG A 342 1.43 1.73 11.75
CA ARG A 342 1.27 0.97 13.02
C ARG A 342 0.17 -0.09 12.93
N TYR A 343 -0.98 0.21 12.32
CA TYR A 343 -2.02 -0.80 12.08
C TYR A 343 -1.55 -1.93 11.17
N TRP A 344 -0.78 -1.60 10.13
CA TRP A 344 -0.19 -2.58 9.23
C TRP A 344 0.84 -3.47 9.96
N VAL A 345 1.75 -2.90 10.75
CA VAL A 345 2.69 -3.67 11.58
C VAL A 345 1.96 -4.58 12.59
N ALA A 346 0.88 -4.08 13.19
CA ALA A 346 0.03 -4.88 14.08
C ALA A 346 -0.73 -6.00 13.33
N ALA A 347 -1.00 -5.84 12.03
CA ALA A 347 -1.57 -6.89 11.19
C ALA A 347 -0.54 -7.99 10.89
N ILE A 348 0.71 -7.62 10.57
CA ILE A 348 1.83 -8.57 10.40
C ILE A 348 2.02 -9.42 11.65
N SER A 349 1.99 -8.80 12.83
CA SER A 349 2.17 -9.50 14.11
C SER A 349 1.08 -10.53 14.42
N ARG A 350 -0.05 -10.50 13.70
CA ARG A 350 -1.20 -11.41 13.87
C ARG A 350 -1.26 -12.52 12.81
N SER A 351 -0.48 -12.40 11.72
CA SER A 351 -0.45 -13.36 10.61
C SER A 351 0.52 -14.50 10.86
#